data_AF-A0A6B0XSJ7-F1
#
_entry.id   AF-A0A6B0XSJ7-F1
#
_cell.length_a   1.000
_cell.length_b   1.000
_cell.length_c   1.000
_cell.angle_alpha   90.00
_cell.angle_beta   90.00
_cell.angle_gamma   90.00
#
_symmetry.space_group_name_H-M   'P 1'
#
loop_
_entity.id
_entity.type
_entity.pdbx_description
1 polymer ?
#
loop_
_entity_poly.entity_id
_entity_poly.type
_entity_poly.pdbx_seq_one_letter_code
_entity_poly.pdbx_strand_id
1 'polypeptide(L)'
;MFLITGCGSESGERVTADTAGPTLTAVDSILLPEGDTLYIGNPYALVVDPLDGSFNISDIFSARVLRFRRDGSLMLVYGRPGEGPGEFRGGPRTPMLIDDSTVAAQVTSSRRVNIFDRNTGETIRVVDFPALGGITPPVVIGQDIWMTDFELQRETSLTRWRSATDEFASMGGLPEQYAASVRSGNWSYATLFRIGSLAYADGRFVQGWSGLDEMFVLNLRGEVVDTADIPVARRKGVPADLRERIDIERIPYREQLEESSRLRQLFPLPGGGFVFTHHDQTALRMEPMPVLT
;
A
#
# COMPACT_ATOMS: atom_id res chain seq x y z
N MET A 1 4.96 -17.22 9.39
CA MET A 1 6.25 -17.51 8.73
C MET A 1 7.30 -17.19 9.78
N PHE A 2 8.02 -18.19 10.29
CA PHE A 2 9.15 -17.92 11.17
C PHE A 2 10.26 -17.37 10.27
N LEU A 3 10.58 -16.08 10.40
CA LEU A 3 11.92 -15.64 10.01
C LEU A 3 12.85 -16.30 11.02
N ILE A 4 13.58 -17.33 10.59
CA ILE A 4 14.66 -17.88 11.39
C ILE A 4 15.73 -16.79 11.39
N THR A 5 15.76 -15.95 12.41
CA THR A 5 16.95 -15.17 12.74
C THR A 5 17.96 -16.17 13.33
N GLY A 6 18.57 -16.95 12.45
CA GLY A 6 19.75 -17.71 12.77
C GLY A 6 20.86 -16.71 13.04
N CYS A 7 21.26 -16.56 14.30
CA CYS A 7 22.48 -15.85 14.66
C CYS A 7 23.65 -16.64 14.05
N GLY A 8 24.01 -16.33 12.79
CA GLY A 8 25.15 -16.95 12.12
C GLY A 8 25.04 -17.27 10.63
N SER A 9 23.97 -16.93 9.89
CA SER A 9 24.00 -17.11 8.42
C SER A 9 24.83 -15.99 7.77
N GLU A 10 25.87 -16.38 7.04
CA GLU A 10 26.62 -15.47 6.17
C GLU A 10 25.66 -14.73 5.24
N SER A 11 25.82 -13.40 5.15
CA SER A 11 25.03 -12.55 4.27
C SER A 11 25.19 -13.01 2.82
N GLY A 12 24.12 -13.52 2.21
CA GLY A 12 24.09 -13.80 0.77
C GLY A 12 23.27 -15.03 0.32
N GLU A 13 22.84 -15.91 1.22
CA GLU A 13 22.03 -17.07 0.82
C GLU A 13 20.54 -16.72 0.81
N ARG A 14 19.92 -16.80 -0.39
CA ARG A 14 18.50 -16.53 -0.63
C ARG A 14 17.65 -17.49 0.20
N VAL A 15 16.85 -16.95 1.13
CA VAL A 15 15.96 -17.77 1.95
C VAL A 15 14.78 -18.24 1.10
N THR A 16 14.76 -19.55 0.77
CA THR A 16 13.62 -20.20 0.12
C THR A 16 12.66 -20.74 1.19
N ALA A 17 11.37 -20.52 1.01
CA ALA A 17 10.34 -21.09 1.87
C ALA A 17 9.41 -21.98 1.04
N ASP A 18 9.61 -23.29 1.11
CA ASP A 18 8.82 -24.27 0.33
C ASP A 18 7.46 -24.60 0.97
N THR A 19 7.21 -24.15 2.20
CA THR A 19 5.98 -24.48 2.93
C THR A 19 4.93 -23.38 2.81
N ALA A 20 3.70 -23.78 2.48
CA ALA A 20 2.54 -22.93 2.63
C ALA A 20 2.44 -22.45 4.09
N GLY A 21 2.57 -21.14 4.32
CA GLY A 21 2.56 -20.53 5.66
C GLY A 21 1.25 -20.75 6.45
N PRO A 22 0.98 -20.01 7.53
CA PRO A 22 -0.33 -20.09 8.20
C PRO A 22 -1.48 -19.68 7.26
N THR A 23 -2.66 -20.26 7.43
CA THR A 23 -3.90 -19.82 6.75
C THR A 23 -4.62 -18.78 7.59
N LEU A 24 -5.28 -17.81 6.95
CA LEU A 24 -6.20 -16.90 7.63
C LEU A 24 -7.53 -17.62 7.87
N THR A 25 -8.02 -17.53 9.10
CA THR A 25 -9.39 -17.95 9.46
C THR A 25 -10.15 -16.69 9.83
N ALA A 26 -11.33 -16.50 9.21
CA ALA A 26 -12.21 -15.42 9.61
C ALA A 26 -12.67 -15.68 11.05
N VAL A 27 -12.37 -14.74 11.95
CA VAL A 27 -12.70 -14.85 13.37
C VAL A 27 -13.94 -14.04 13.75
N ASP A 28 -14.20 -12.95 13.04
CA ASP A 28 -15.29 -12.02 13.34
C ASP A 28 -15.63 -11.17 12.12
N SER A 29 -16.76 -10.47 12.20
CA SER A 29 -17.23 -9.49 11.21
C SER A 29 -17.89 -8.30 11.91
N ILE A 30 -17.59 -7.09 11.44
CA ILE A 30 -18.21 -5.86 11.92
C ILE A 30 -19.19 -5.36 10.86
N LEU A 31 -20.41 -5.05 11.26
CA LEU A 31 -21.39 -4.40 10.40
C LEU A 31 -21.25 -2.89 10.53
N LEU A 32 -21.10 -2.20 9.41
CA LEU A 32 -21.08 -0.74 9.36
C LEU A 32 -22.50 -0.25 9.11
N PRO A 33 -23.07 0.60 9.98
CA PRO A 33 -24.40 1.13 9.78
C PRO A 33 -24.37 2.12 8.61
N GLU A 34 -25.20 1.85 7.61
CA GLU A 34 -25.43 2.75 6.49
C GLU A 34 -26.85 3.32 6.56
N GLY A 35 -26.98 4.61 6.27
CA GLY A 35 -28.25 5.30 6.11
C GLY A 35 -28.24 6.21 4.89
N ASP A 36 -29.37 6.83 4.59
CA ASP A 36 -29.56 7.61 3.35
C ASP A 36 -28.52 8.72 3.13
N THR A 37 -27.98 9.28 4.21
CA THR A 37 -26.99 10.38 4.19
C THR A 37 -25.56 9.91 4.50
N LEU A 38 -25.38 8.66 4.92
CA LEU A 38 -24.10 8.09 5.31
C LEU A 38 -24.00 6.65 4.82
N TYR A 39 -23.33 6.48 3.69
CA TYR A 39 -23.00 5.20 3.08
C TYR A 39 -21.55 5.23 2.56
N ILE A 40 -20.98 4.07 2.27
CA ILE A 40 -19.65 3.97 1.68
C ILE A 40 -19.81 3.67 0.18
N GLY A 41 -19.64 4.68 -0.66
CA GLY A 41 -19.92 4.55 -2.09
C GLY A 41 -18.86 3.75 -2.86
N ASN A 42 -17.58 3.98 -2.56
CA ASN A 42 -16.47 3.25 -3.19
C ASN A 42 -15.30 3.10 -2.21
N PRO A 43 -15.29 2.05 -1.36
CA PRO A 43 -14.23 1.84 -0.39
C PRO A 43 -12.91 1.52 -1.09
N TYR A 44 -11.85 2.23 -0.73
CA TYR A 44 -10.53 2.01 -1.33
C TYR A 44 -9.53 1.33 -0.41
N ALA A 45 -9.46 1.80 0.84
CA ALA A 45 -8.51 1.33 1.82
C ALA A 45 -9.17 1.33 3.20
N LEU A 46 -8.81 0.33 4.01
CA LEU A 46 -9.12 0.25 5.42
C LEU A 46 -7.79 0.27 6.19
N VAL A 47 -7.67 1.19 7.15
CA VAL A 47 -6.49 1.31 8.02
C VAL A 47 -6.95 1.25 9.46
N VAL A 48 -6.50 0.21 10.17
CA VAL A 48 -6.73 0.06 11.60
C VAL A 48 -5.77 0.97 12.36
N ASP A 49 -6.31 1.70 13.32
CA ASP A 49 -5.58 2.54 14.23
C ASP A 49 -4.99 1.69 15.36
N PRO A 50 -3.66 1.60 15.49
CA PRO A 50 -3.05 0.76 16.52
C PRO A 50 -3.29 1.30 17.95
N LEU A 51 -3.64 2.58 18.12
CA LEU A 51 -3.80 3.20 19.45
C LEU A 51 -5.08 2.75 20.14
N ASP A 52 -6.20 2.73 19.41
CA ASP A 52 -7.50 2.42 19.97
C ASP A 52 -8.29 1.39 19.15
N GLY A 53 -7.70 0.83 18.09
CA GLY A 53 -8.31 -0.12 17.14
C GLY A 53 -9.54 0.41 16.41
N SER A 54 -9.83 1.70 16.48
CA SER A 54 -10.70 2.34 15.48
C SER A 54 -10.14 2.10 14.08
N PHE A 55 -10.95 2.28 13.05
CA PHE A 55 -10.46 2.10 11.68
C PHE A 55 -10.98 3.19 10.76
N ASN A 56 -10.16 3.51 9.78
CA ASN A 56 -10.40 4.55 8.79
C ASN A 56 -10.66 3.91 7.44
N ILE A 57 -11.75 4.30 6.79
CA ILE A 57 -12.12 3.85 5.44
C ILE A 57 -12.14 5.05 4.51
N SER A 58 -11.36 4.96 3.44
CA SER A 58 -11.45 5.95 2.36
C SER A 58 -12.60 5.64 1.43
N ASP A 59 -13.51 6.59 1.30
CA ASP A 59 -14.59 6.55 0.33
C ASP A 59 -14.22 7.45 -0.85
N ILE A 60 -13.86 6.81 -1.96
CA ILE A 60 -13.46 7.53 -3.17
C ILE A 60 -14.64 8.27 -3.78
N PHE A 61 -15.84 7.71 -3.71
CA PHE A 61 -17.01 8.27 -4.36
C PHE A 61 -17.44 9.56 -3.69
N SER A 62 -17.54 9.55 -2.35
CA SER A 62 -17.91 10.74 -1.58
C SER A 62 -16.73 11.65 -1.23
N ALA A 63 -15.53 11.35 -1.73
CA ALA A 63 -14.32 12.15 -1.51
C ALA A 63 -14.11 12.49 -0.03
N ARG A 64 -14.08 11.46 0.82
CA ARG A 64 -13.94 11.59 2.28
C ARG A 64 -13.24 10.38 2.88
N VAL A 65 -12.72 10.53 4.09
CA VAL A 65 -12.29 9.41 4.94
C VAL A 65 -13.22 9.30 6.14
N LEU A 66 -13.72 8.11 6.41
CA LEU A 66 -14.66 7.82 7.49
C LEU A 66 -13.92 7.08 8.60
N ARG A 67 -14.05 7.54 9.85
CA ARG A 67 -13.47 6.85 11.01
C ARG A 67 -14.57 6.18 11.83
N PHE A 68 -14.39 4.90 12.11
CA PHE A 68 -15.32 4.06 12.85
C PHE A 68 -14.66 3.52 14.12
N ARG A 69 -15.45 3.32 15.18
CA ARG A 69 -15.02 2.57 16.36
C ARG A 69 -14.88 1.09 16.01
N ARG A 70 -14.22 0.33 16.90
CA ARG A 70 -14.12 -1.14 16.81
C ARG A 70 -15.46 -1.86 16.66
N ASP A 71 -16.54 -1.27 17.18
CA ASP A 71 -17.90 -1.83 17.10
C ASP A 71 -18.64 -1.48 15.79
N GLY A 72 -18.00 -0.75 14.87
CA GLY A 72 -18.58 -0.33 13.60
C GLY A 72 -19.35 0.98 13.67
N SER A 73 -19.50 1.62 14.83
CA SER A 73 -20.15 2.93 14.92
C SER A 73 -19.29 4.04 14.33
N LEU A 74 -19.88 4.91 13.50
CA LEU A 74 -19.16 6.07 12.97
C LEU A 74 -18.76 7.02 14.12
N MET A 75 -17.51 7.48 14.07
CA MET A 75 -16.98 8.49 14.99
C MET A 75 -16.96 9.87 14.34
N LEU A 76 -16.30 9.98 13.19
CA LEU A 76 -16.11 11.25 12.50
C LEU A 76 -15.77 11.07 11.02
N VAL A 77 -15.78 12.19 10.29
CA VAL A 77 -15.48 12.25 8.86
C VAL A 77 -14.37 13.27 8.62
N TYR A 78 -13.38 12.89 7.83
CA TYR A 78 -12.33 13.78 7.35
C TYR A 78 -12.60 14.19 5.90
N GLY A 79 -12.59 15.49 5.69
CA GLY A 79 -12.68 16.12 4.38
C GLY A 79 -14.03 15.97 3.67
N ARG A 80 -14.06 16.55 2.47
CA ARG A 80 -15.25 16.64 1.60
C ARG A 80 -14.80 16.89 0.14
N PRO A 81 -15.69 16.73 -0.84
CA PRO A 81 -15.40 17.11 -2.22
C PRO A 81 -15.01 18.59 -2.35
N GLY A 82 -13.96 18.90 -3.11
CA GLY A 82 -13.54 20.27 -3.40
C GLY A 82 -12.03 20.44 -3.60
N GLU A 83 -11.55 21.67 -3.57
CA GLU A 83 -10.14 22.02 -3.81
C GLU A 83 -9.52 22.85 -2.68
N GLY A 84 -10.31 23.30 -1.70
CA GLY A 84 -9.82 24.06 -0.55
C GLY A 84 -9.09 23.21 0.49
N PRO A 85 -8.52 23.82 1.54
CA PRO A 85 -7.96 23.12 2.71
C PRO A 85 -8.91 22.05 3.26
N GLY A 86 -8.42 20.82 3.38
CA GLY A 86 -9.23 19.68 3.86
C GLY A 86 -10.13 19.04 2.81
N GLU A 87 -10.21 19.60 1.61
CA GLU A 87 -11.06 19.09 0.54
C GLU A 87 -10.28 18.20 -0.44
N PHE A 88 -11.00 17.33 -1.12
CA PHE A 88 -10.44 16.38 -2.07
C PHE A 88 -11.07 16.53 -3.45
N ARG A 89 -10.23 16.81 -4.46
CA ARG A 89 -10.61 16.82 -5.87
C ARG A 89 -10.47 15.40 -6.42
N GLY A 90 -11.46 14.57 -6.13
CA GLY A 90 -11.42 13.13 -6.33
C GLY A 90 -11.32 12.38 -5.01
N GLY A 91 -11.22 11.06 -5.08
CA GLY A 91 -11.25 10.23 -3.88
C GLY A 91 -9.90 10.14 -3.16
N PRO A 92 -9.85 10.29 -1.83
CA PRO A 92 -8.63 10.02 -1.08
C PRO A 92 -8.23 8.54 -1.23
N ARG A 93 -6.91 8.28 -1.26
CA ARG A 93 -6.34 6.93 -1.25
C ARG A 93 -6.20 6.42 0.18
N THR A 94 -5.14 5.70 0.49
CA THR A 94 -4.88 5.16 1.82
C THR A 94 -4.72 6.29 2.85
N PRO A 95 -5.51 6.32 3.95
CA PRO A 95 -5.27 7.22 5.07
C PRO A 95 -3.93 6.91 5.73
N MET A 96 -3.28 7.95 6.26
CA MET A 96 -1.98 7.88 6.90
C MET A 96 -2.14 8.32 8.35
N LEU A 97 -1.92 7.39 9.29
CA LEU A 97 -1.80 7.73 10.70
C LEU A 97 -0.37 8.19 10.91
N ILE A 98 -0.18 9.50 11.10
CA ILE A 98 1.15 10.12 11.15
C ILE A 98 1.71 10.11 12.58
N ASP A 99 0.84 10.34 13.55
CA ASP A 99 1.14 10.33 14.98
C ASP A 99 -0.16 10.11 15.79
N ASP A 100 -0.10 10.32 17.10
CA ASP A 100 -1.21 10.08 18.02
C ASP A 100 -2.37 11.06 17.88
N SER A 101 -2.18 12.19 17.18
CA SER A 101 -3.17 13.27 17.07
C SER A 101 -3.52 13.64 15.63
N THR A 102 -2.83 13.09 14.62
CA THR A 102 -3.01 13.51 13.23
C THR A 102 -3.27 12.35 12.27
N VAL A 103 -4.22 12.60 11.38
CA VAL A 103 -4.51 11.75 10.22
C VAL A 103 -4.25 12.56 8.97
N ALA A 104 -3.60 11.96 7.99
CA ALA A 104 -3.42 12.56 6.69
C ALA A 104 -4.06 11.74 5.58
N ALA A 105 -4.48 12.43 4.53
CA ALA A 105 -5.06 11.81 3.36
C ALA A 105 -4.77 12.66 2.11
N GLN A 106 -4.69 11.98 0.97
CA GLN A 106 -4.34 12.59 -0.31
C GLN A 106 -5.09 11.94 -1.46
N VAL A 107 -5.27 12.70 -2.54
CA VAL A 107 -5.64 12.15 -3.85
C VAL A 107 -4.36 11.96 -4.65
N THR A 108 -4.14 10.80 -5.28
CA THR A 108 -2.88 10.49 -6.01
C THR A 108 -2.48 11.57 -7.03
N SER A 109 -3.46 12.18 -7.70
CA SER A 109 -3.21 13.21 -8.72
C SER A 109 -2.94 14.59 -8.12
N SER A 110 -3.32 14.82 -6.86
CA SER A 110 -2.96 16.04 -6.15
C SER A 110 -1.65 15.75 -5.41
N ARG A 111 -0.56 16.43 -5.78
CA ARG A 111 0.71 16.41 -5.03
C ARG A 111 0.58 17.10 -3.67
N ARG A 112 -0.46 16.77 -2.95
CA ARG A 112 -1.03 17.52 -1.84
C ARG A 112 -1.61 16.53 -0.85
N VAL A 113 -1.15 16.65 0.39
CA VAL A 113 -1.61 15.90 1.54
C VAL A 113 -2.39 16.85 2.44
N ASN A 114 -3.64 16.52 2.73
CA ASN A 114 -4.41 17.20 3.77
C ASN A 114 -4.11 16.52 5.11
N ILE A 115 -3.80 17.31 6.14
CA ILE A 115 -3.57 16.85 7.51
C ILE A 115 -4.74 17.32 8.37
N PHE A 116 -5.31 16.39 9.12
CA PHE A 116 -6.48 16.58 9.96
C PHE A 116 -6.13 16.27 11.42
N ASP A 117 -6.80 16.97 12.33
CA ASP A 117 -6.85 16.56 13.73
C ASP A 117 -7.65 15.26 13.80
N ARG A 118 -7.03 14.24 14.39
CA ARG A 118 -7.57 12.89 14.49
C ARG A 118 -8.89 12.85 15.26
N ASN A 119 -9.07 13.72 16.26
CA ASN A 119 -10.17 13.66 17.21
C ASN A 119 -11.33 14.60 16.82
N THR A 120 -11.04 15.75 16.21
CA THR A 120 -12.07 16.71 15.79
C THR A 120 -12.45 16.59 14.32
N GLY A 121 -11.56 16.05 13.48
CA GLY A 121 -11.73 16.01 12.02
C GLY A 121 -11.43 17.34 11.33
N GLU A 122 -11.04 18.36 12.09
CA GLU A 122 -10.69 19.68 11.55
C GLU A 122 -9.40 19.60 10.72
N THR A 123 -9.34 20.40 9.67
CA THR A 123 -8.11 20.51 8.88
C THR A 123 -7.09 21.32 9.64
N ILE A 124 -5.93 20.72 9.93
CA ILE A 124 -4.81 21.41 10.57
C ILE A 124 -4.05 22.22 9.51
N ARG A 125 -3.64 21.55 8.43
CA ARG A 125 -2.84 22.15 7.35
C ARG A 125 -2.81 21.28 6.10
N VAL A 126 -2.16 21.83 5.09
CA VAL A 126 -1.92 21.20 3.79
C VAL A 126 -0.42 21.18 3.54
N VAL A 127 0.07 20.05 3.02
CA VAL A 127 1.49 19.88 2.66
C VAL A 127 1.60 19.51 1.19
N ASP A 128 2.46 20.20 0.46
CA ASP A 128 2.84 19.81 -0.89
C ASP A 128 3.80 18.63 -0.82
N PHE A 129 3.42 17.52 -1.45
CA PHE A 129 4.15 16.27 -1.39
C PHE A 129 4.92 16.07 -2.72
N PRO A 130 6.26 15.98 -2.69
CA PRO A 130 7.08 15.99 -3.91
C PRO A 130 7.02 14.68 -4.71
N ALA A 131 6.48 13.62 -4.11
CA ALA A 131 6.30 12.31 -4.74
C ALA A 131 4.82 12.02 -5.00
N LEU A 132 4.53 11.12 -5.95
CA LEU A 132 3.15 10.73 -6.28
C LEU A 132 2.48 9.86 -5.20
N GLY A 133 3.22 9.55 -4.13
CA GLY A 133 2.76 8.87 -2.93
C GLY A 133 2.36 7.42 -3.21
N GLY A 134 3.19 6.47 -2.77
CA GLY A 134 2.83 5.06 -2.84
C GLY A 134 1.54 4.78 -2.05
N ILE A 135 0.77 3.84 -2.57
CA ILE A 135 -0.59 3.53 -2.13
C ILE A 135 -0.55 2.56 -0.95
N THR A 136 0.21 2.88 0.08
CA THR A 136 0.41 2.01 1.24
C THR A 136 0.22 2.76 2.55
N PRO A 137 -0.23 2.07 3.61
CA PRO A 137 -0.12 2.61 4.96
C PRO A 137 1.36 2.94 5.24
N PRO A 138 1.66 4.10 5.85
CA PRO A 138 3.03 4.46 6.16
C PRO A 138 3.55 3.64 7.34
N VAL A 139 4.88 3.59 7.45
CA VAL A 139 5.57 3.18 8.66
C VAL A 139 6.05 4.42 9.40
N VAL A 140 5.61 4.62 10.64
CA VAL A 140 6.05 5.75 11.47
C VAL A 140 7.17 5.28 12.42
N ILE A 141 8.31 5.99 12.39
CA ILE A 141 9.46 5.73 13.26
C ILE A 141 9.90 7.06 13.87
N GLY A 142 9.55 7.29 15.14
CA GLY A 142 9.77 8.58 15.78
C GLY A 142 8.98 9.68 15.07
N GLN A 143 9.67 10.67 14.52
CA GLN A 143 9.07 11.78 13.75
C GLN A 143 9.09 11.57 12.23
N ASP A 144 9.65 10.44 11.79
CA ASP A 144 9.83 10.16 10.37
C ASP A 144 8.75 9.17 9.90
N ILE A 145 8.08 9.53 8.81
CA ILE A 145 7.02 8.78 8.16
C ILE A 145 7.61 8.20 6.88
N TRP A 146 7.63 6.88 6.81
CA TRP A 146 8.23 6.14 5.71
C TRP A 146 7.15 5.51 4.85
N MET A 147 7.28 5.66 3.55
CA MET A 147 6.35 5.09 2.59
C MET A 147 7.12 4.47 1.45
N THR A 148 6.52 3.44 0.86
CA THR A 148 6.93 3.05 -0.49
C THR A 148 6.72 4.24 -1.40
N ASP A 149 7.76 4.62 -2.13
CA ASP A 149 7.65 5.61 -3.17
C ASP A 149 7.67 4.91 -4.53
N PHE A 150 6.84 5.38 -5.43
CA PHE A 150 6.79 4.92 -6.79
C PHE A 150 7.06 6.11 -7.71
N GLU A 151 8.28 6.64 -7.62
CA GLU A 151 8.71 7.73 -8.46
C GLU A 151 9.60 7.19 -9.57
N LEU A 152 8.94 6.74 -10.64
CA LEU A 152 9.61 6.16 -11.80
C LEU A 152 10.64 7.09 -12.43
N GLN A 153 10.47 8.42 -12.33
CA GLN A 153 11.43 9.37 -12.90
C GLN A 153 12.71 9.49 -12.05
N ARG A 154 12.62 9.27 -10.74
CA ARG A 154 13.77 9.31 -9.82
C ARG A 154 14.38 7.93 -9.58
N GLU A 155 13.71 6.88 -10.05
CA GLU A 155 14.06 5.48 -9.83
C GLU A 155 14.23 5.11 -8.34
N THR A 156 13.47 5.79 -7.47
CA THR A 156 13.49 5.59 -6.02
C THR A 156 12.31 4.76 -5.52
N SER A 157 12.55 3.95 -4.49
CA SER A 157 11.59 2.99 -3.91
C SER A 157 11.01 3.41 -2.57
N LEU A 158 11.62 4.38 -1.88
CA LEU A 158 11.21 4.85 -0.56
C LEU A 158 11.21 6.37 -0.50
N THR A 159 10.25 6.92 0.23
CA THR A 159 10.26 8.31 0.67
C THR A 159 10.14 8.37 2.19
N ARG A 160 11.04 9.14 2.80
CA ARG A 160 10.97 9.58 4.19
C ARG A 160 10.40 11.00 4.22
N TRP A 161 9.35 11.20 5.00
CA TRP A 161 8.80 12.51 5.30
C TRP A 161 8.92 12.80 6.80
N ARG A 162 9.53 13.92 7.15
CA ARG A 162 9.52 14.44 8.52
C ARG A 162 8.41 15.47 8.66
N SER A 163 7.29 15.08 9.29
CA SER A 163 6.08 15.93 9.36
C SER A 163 6.27 17.22 10.15
N ALA A 164 7.22 17.27 11.08
CA ALA A 164 7.49 18.47 11.87
C ALA A 164 8.08 19.63 11.05
N THR A 165 8.83 19.32 9.98
CA THR A 165 9.57 20.30 9.17
C THR A 165 9.24 20.25 7.68
N ASP A 166 8.39 19.32 7.26
CA ASP A 166 8.12 18.99 5.85
C ASP A 166 9.38 18.71 5.04
N GLU A 167 10.36 18.06 5.68
CA GLU A 167 11.56 17.58 5.00
C GLU A 167 11.27 16.24 4.33
N PHE A 168 11.61 16.14 3.04
CA PHE A 168 11.45 14.93 2.24
C PHE A 168 12.81 14.41 1.79
N ALA A 169 12.97 13.08 1.86
CA ALA A 169 14.12 12.40 1.26
C ALA A 169 13.64 11.15 0.52
N SER A 170 13.89 11.10 -0.79
CA SER A 170 13.67 9.90 -1.60
C SER A 170 14.96 9.07 -1.63
N MET A 171 14.84 7.76 -1.48
CA MET A 171 15.96 6.84 -1.41
C MET A 171 15.58 5.42 -1.83
N GLY A 172 16.56 4.52 -1.83
CA GLY A 172 16.43 3.17 -2.33
C GLY A 172 16.30 3.12 -3.86
N GLY A 173 16.57 1.97 -4.45
CA GLY A 173 16.42 1.73 -5.89
C GLY A 173 15.11 1.00 -6.20
N LEU A 174 14.56 1.21 -7.39
CA LEU A 174 13.50 0.35 -7.91
C LEU A 174 14.02 -1.06 -8.21
N PRO A 175 13.20 -2.11 -8.05
CA PRO A 175 13.55 -3.45 -8.52
C PRO A 175 13.80 -3.47 -10.04
N GLU A 176 14.66 -4.37 -10.50
CA GLU A 176 15.14 -4.40 -11.88
C GLU A 176 13.99 -4.53 -12.91
N GLN A 177 12.94 -5.30 -12.61
CA GLN A 177 11.79 -5.46 -13.50
C GLN A 177 11.04 -4.13 -13.72
N TYR A 178 10.98 -3.28 -12.68
CA TYR A 178 10.39 -1.95 -12.76
C TYR A 178 11.29 -0.99 -13.53
N ALA A 179 12.58 -0.97 -13.21
CA ALA A 179 13.55 -0.13 -13.90
C ALA A 179 13.64 -0.51 -15.40
N ALA A 180 13.63 -1.81 -15.73
CA ALA A 180 13.58 -2.31 -17.10
C ALA A 180 12.28 -1.93 -17.82
N SER A 181 11.14 -1.93 -17.11
CA SER A 181 9.87 -1.44 -17.67
C SER A 181 9.93 0.04 -18.05
N VAL A 182 10.54 0.88 -17.21
CA VAL A 182 10.78 2.29 -17.50
C VAL A 182 11.72 2.46 -18.69
N ARG A 183 12.85 1.74 -18.69
CA ARG A 183 13.85 1.76 -19.79
C ARG A 183 13.27 1.30 -21.13
N SER A 184 12.27 0.42 -21.12
CA SER A 184 11.59 -0.01 -22.35
C SER A 184 10.78 1.11 -23.04
N GLY A 185 10.44 2.18 -22.31
CA GLY A 185 9.58 3.27 -22.80
C GLY A 185 8.08 2.96 -22.79
N ASN A 186 7.66 1.71 -22.52
CA ASN A 186 6.22 1.35 -22.42
C ASN A 186 5.66 1.52 -21.00
N TRP A 187 6.45 1.24 -19.96
CA TRP A 187 6.14 1.47 -18.55
C TRP A 187 4.88 0.72 -18.04
N SER A 188 4.34 -0.20 -18.84
CA SER A 188 3.05 -0.83 -18.59
C SER A 188 3.14 -1.77 -17.39
N TYR A 189 4.22 -2.55 -17.29
CA TYR A 189 4.48 -3.41 -16.13
C TYR A 189 4.58 -2.60 -14.84
N ALA A 190 5.47 -1.60 -14.80
CA ALA A 190 5.68 -0.78 -13.63
C ALA A 190 4.38 -0.07 -13.19
N THR A 191 3.62 0.47 -14.15
CA THR A 191 2.37 1.17 -13.86
C THR A 191 1.27 0.23 -13.38
N LEU A 192 1.17 -0.97 -13.97
CA LEU A 192 0.17 -1.97 -13.60
C LEU A 192 0.37 -2.49 -12.17
N PHE A 193 1.64 -2.66 -11.78
CA PHE A 193 2.03 -3.25 -10.51
C PHE A 193 2.56 -2.23 -9.48
N ARG A 194 2.27 -0.93 -9.65
CA ARG A 194 2.73 0.21 -8.82
C ARG A 194 2.53 0.15 -7.29
N ILE A 195 1.97 -0.91 -6.75
CA ILE A 195 1.71 -1.09 -5.31
C ILE A 195 2.93 -1.74 -4.69
N GLY A 196 3.66 -0.96 -3.89
CA GLY A 196 4.61 -1.49 -2.92
C GLY A 196 3.90 -1.96 -1.64
N SER A 197 4.65 -2.52 -0.71
CA SER A 197 4.24 -2.75 0.68
C SER A 197 5.47 -2.57 1.55
N LEU A 198 5.32 -1.97 2.73
CA LEU A 198 6.42 -1.69 3.64
C LEU A 198 6.04 -2.09 5.05
N ALA A 199 6.96 -2.78 5.72
CA ALA A 199 6.91 -3.03 7.15
C ALA A 199 8.28 -2.71 7.76
N TYR A 200 8.30 -2.50 9.07
CA TYR A 200 9.53 -2.27 9.82
C TYR A 200 9.52 -3.10 11.08
N ALA A 201 10.64 -3.80 11.30
CA ALA A 201 10.91 -4.56 12.51
C ALA A 201 12.43 -4.63 12.72
N ASP A 202 12.86 -4.64 13.97
CA ASP A 202 14.27 -4.89 14.35
C ASP A 202 15.30 -4.02 13.61
N GLY A 203 14.99 -2.74 13.39
CA GLY A 203 15.92 -1.80 12.75
C GLY A 203 16.00 -1.89 11.22
N ARG A 204 15.14 -2.72 10.59
CA ARG A 204 15.12 -2.97 9.15
C ARG A 204 13.74 -2.77 8.57
N PHE A 205 13.71 -2.34 7.31
CA PHE A 205 12.51 -2.40 6.49
C PHE A 205 12.42 -3.75 5.81
N VAL A 206 11.20 -4.27 5.67
CA VAL A 206 10.89 -5.28 4.67
C VAL A 206 9.95 -4.64 3.68
N GLN A 207 10.38 -4.63 2.42
CA GLN A 207 9.62 -4.07 1.31
C GLN A 207 9.27 -5.19 0.34
N GLY A 208 8.01 -5.22 -0.10
CA GLY A 208 7.60 -6.05 -1.22
C GLY A 208 6.95 -5.22 -2.30
N TRP A 209 6.87 -5.79 -3.49
CA TRP A 209 6.24 -5.15 -4.64
C TRP A 209 5.20 -6.08 -5.23
N SER A 210 4.07 -5.50 -5.66
CA SER A 210 3.15 -6.24 -6.51
C SER A 210 3.89 -6.65 -7.79
N GLY A 211 3.54 -7.81 -8.36
CA GLY A 211 4.25 -8.30 -9.53
C GLY A 211 5.72 -8.67 -9.25
N LEU A 212 6.10 -9.02 -8.02
CA LEU A 212 7.35 -9.73 -7.75
C LEU A 212 7.10 -10.89 -6.79
N ASP A 213 7.96 -11.91 -6.90
CA ASP A 213 7.95 -13.09 -6.03
C ASP A 213 9.01 -13.00 -4.92
N GLU A 214 9.51 -11.80 -4.66
CA GLU A 214 10.56 -11.53 -3.68
C GLU A 214 10.22 -10.31 -2.82
N MET A 215 10.75 -10.32 -1.59
CA MET A 215 10.81 -9.20 -0.69
C MET A 215 12.25 -8.78 -0.49
N PHE A 216 12.45 -7.49 -0.27
CA PHE A 216 13.73 -6.86 -0.04
C PHE A 216 13.81 -6.43 1.42
N VAL A 217 14.90 -6.78 2.10
CA VAL A 217 15.21 -6.24 3.42
C VAL A 217 16.12 -5.04 3.21
N LEU A 218 15.71 -3.88 3.70
CA LEU A 218 16.45 -2.64 3.54
C LEU A 218 16.90 -2.09 4.89
N ASN A 219 18.05 -1.43 4.88
CA ASN A 219 18.45 -0.58 6.00
C ASN A 219 17.77 0.80 5.91
N LEU A 220 18.00 1.65 6.92
CA LEU A 220 17.40 3.00 6.98
C LEU A 220 17.92 3.99 5.91
N ARG A 221 18.92 3.61 5.11
CA ARG A 221 19.39 4.39 3.95
C ARG A 221 18.74 3.92 2.64
N GLY A 222 17.86 2.92 2.69
CA GLY A 222 17.24 2.32 1.51
C GLY A 222 18.16 1.35 0.77
N GLU A 223 19.28 0.92 1.36
CA GLU A 223 20.16 -0.07 0.74
C GLU A 223 19.58 -1.46 1.01
N VAL A 224 19.43 -2.28 -0.04
CA VAL A 224 19.05 -3.70 0.10
C VAL A 224 20.20 -4.44 0.77
N VAL A 225 19.93 -5.05 1.91
CA VAL A 225 20.91 -5.82 2.70
C VAL A 225 20.65 -7.32 2.67
N ASP A 226 19.44 -7.73 2.30
CA ASP A 226 19.03 -9.12 2.17
C ASP A 226 17.78 -9.23 1.28
N THR A 227 17.48 -10.44 0.79
CA THR A 227 16.26 -10.74 0.02
C THR A 227 15.63 -12.05 0.48
N ALA A 228 14.31 -12.13 0.39
CA ALA A 228 13.55 -13.31 0.79
C ALA A 228 12.51 -13.66 -0.27
N ASP A 229 12.37 -14.94 -0.58
CA ASP A 229 11.36 -15.39 -1.52
C ASP A 229 9.96 -15.40 -0.90
N ILE A 230 8.97 -15.03 -1.71
CA ILE A 230 7.57 -15.16 -1.39
C ILE A 230 7.08 -16.51 -1.93
N PRO A 231 6.75 -17.48 -1.07
CA PRO A 231 6.34 -18.82 -1.50
C PRO A 231 5.15 -18.79 -2.47
N VAL A 232 5.19 -19.66 -3.49
CA VAL A 232 4.10 -19.84 -4.47
C VAL A 232 3.12 -20.96 -4.07
N ALA A 233 3.20 -21.47 -2.84
CA ALA A 233 2.41 -22.63 -2.42
C ALA A 233 0.88 -22.38 -2.33
N ARG A 234 0.43 -21.12 -2.21
CA ARG A 234 -1.01 -20.75 -2.14
C ARG A 234 -1.37 -19.56 -3.03
N ARG A 235 -0.56 -19.29 -4.04
CA ARG A 235 -0.72 -18.15 -4.94
C ARG A 235 -0.16 -18.52 -6.30
N LYS A 236 -0.68 -17.94 -7.37
CA LYS A 236 -0.18 -18.17 -8.74
C LYS A 236 1.32 -17.87 -8.92
N GLY A 237 1.87 -16.96 -8.12
CA GLY A 237 3.23 -16.45 -8.31
C GLY A 237 3.24 -15.35 -9.36
N VAL A 238 4.44 -15.00 -9.83
CA VAL A 238 4.64 -14.04 -10.91
C VAL A 238 5.55 -14.71 -11.95
N PRO A 239 5.04 -15.02 -13.15
CA PRO A 239 5.86 -15.59 -14.22
C PRO A 239 7.09 -14.73 -14.49
N ALA A 240 8.24 -15.36 -14.64
CA ALA A 240 9.52 -14.67 -14.81
C ALA A 240 9.58 -13.81 -16.09
N ASP A 241 8.80 -14.17 -17.11
CA ASP A 241 8.68 -13.51 -18.41
C ASP A 241 7.50 -12.51 -18.49
N LEU A 242 6.75 -12.32 -17.39
CA LEU A 242 5.53 -11.52 -17.42
C LEU A 242 5.81 -10.07 -17.83
N ARG A 243 6.97 -9.52 -17.44
CA ARG A 243 7.38 -8.16 -17.83
C ARG A 243 7.62 -8.06 -19.33
N GLU A 244 8.38 -8.98 -19.92
CA GLU A 244 8.59 -9.05 -21.37
C GLU A 244 7.25 -9.12 -22.11
N ARG A 245 6.36 -10.01 -21.66
CA ARG A 245 5.05 -10.22 -22.29
C ARG A 245 4.15 -8.98 -22.18
N ILE A 246 4.19 -8.25 -21.06
CA ILE A 246 3.43 -7.01 -20.89
C ILE A 246 4.03 -5.86 -21.71
N ASP A 247 5.33 -5.60 -21.54
CA ASP A 247 5.95 -4.39 -22.08
C ASP A 247 6.35 -4.51 -23.55
N ILE A 248 6.74 -5.71 -24.01
CA ILE A 248 7.27 -5.96 -25.35
C ILE A 248 6.22 -6.64 -26.22
N GLU A 249 5.69 -7.78 -25.80
CA GLU A 249 4.73 -8.56 -26.60
C GLU A 249 3.30 -7.98 -26.57
N ARG A 250 3.01 -7.16 -25.54
CA ARG A 250 1.74 -6.45 -25.36
C ARG A 250 0.53 -7.38 -25.29
N ILE A 251 0.65 -8.40 -24.45
CA ILE A 251 -0.46 -9.33 -24.18
C ILE A 251 -1.74 -8.60 -23.74
N PRO A 252 -2.94 -9.15 -24.00
CA PRO A 252 -4.22 -8.52 -23.63
C PRO A 252 -4.32 -8.18 -22.14
N TYR A 253 -4.94 -7.06 -21.79
CA TYR A 253 -5.04 -6.57 -20.40
C TYR A 253 -5.55 -7.63 -19.40
N ARG A 254 -6.51 -8.46 -19.82
CA ARG A 254 -7.02 -9.56 -19.02
C ARG A 254 -5.92 -10.53 -18.58
N GLU A 255 -5.06 -10.92 -19.52
CA GLU A 255 -3.94 -11.82 -19.28
C GLU A 255 -2.95 -11.21 -18.29
N GLN A 256 -2.68 -9.91 -18.41
CA GLN A 256 -1.84 -9.15 -17.46
C GLN A 256 -2.36 -9.19 -16.02
N LEU A 257 -3.70 -9.29 -15.83
CA LEU A 257 -4.32 -9.35 -14.51
C LEU A 257 -4.40 -10.77 -13.95
N GLU A 258 -4.74 -11.75 -14.78
CA GLU A 258 -5.14 -13.09 -14.34
C GLU A 258 -3.96 -14.04 -14.11
N GLU A 259 -2.80 -13.77 -14.70
CA GLU A 259 -1.66 -14.69 -14.66
C GLU A 259 -0.72 -14.53 -13.48
N SER A 260 -0.90 -13.50 -12.66
CA SER A 260 -0.02 -13.22 -11.53
C SER A 260 -0.76 -12.91 -10.24
N SER A 261 -0.11 -13.27 -9.14
CA SER A 261 -0.47 -12.82 -7.80
C SER A 261 0.01 -11.41 -7.57
N ARG A 262 -0.80 -10.61 -6.88
CA ARG A 262 -0.45 -9.23 -6.52
C ARG A 262 -0.30 -9.07 -5.02
N LEU A 263 0.90 -8.76 -4.56
CA LEU A 263 1.14 -8.35 -3.18
C LEU A 263 0.35 -7.05 -2.88
N ARG A 264 -0.24 -6.98 -1.68
CA ARG A 264 -1.10 -5.86 -1.28
C ARG A 264 -0.68 -5.18 0.01
N GLN A 265 -0.53 -5.96 1.07
CA GLN A 265 -0.19 -5.45 2.39
C GLN A 265 0.85 -6.35 3.04
N LEU A 266 1.64 -5.77 3.94
CA LEU A 266 2.68 -6.42 4.70
C LEU A 266 2.62 -5.89 6.13
N PHE A 267 2.60 -6.80 7.10
CA PHE A 267 2.46 -6.49 8.52
C PHE A 267 3.51 -7.25 9.33
N PRO A 268 4.24 -6.59 10.25
CA PRO A 268 5.09 -7.29 11.19
C PRO A 268 4.26 -8.08 12.21
N LEU A 269 4.76 -9.23 12.65
CA LEU A 269 4.15 -10.02 13.72
C LEU A 269 4.84 -9.79 15.07
N PRO A 270 4.10 -9.79 16.19
CA PRO A 270 4.69 -9.89 17.52
C PRO A 270 5.55 -11.16 17.63
N GLY A 271 6.80 -11.01 18.10
CA GLY A 271 7.74 -12.13 18.21
C GLY A 271 8.55 -12.43 16.94
N GLY A 272 8.44 -11.57 15.92
CA GLY A 272 9.23 -11.65 14.69
C GLY A 272 8.47 -12.28 13.52
N GLY A 273 8.96 -12.04 12.31
CA GLY A 273 8.30 -12.45 11.08
C GLY A 273 7.30 -11.43 10.55
N PHE A 274 6.78 -11.71 9.35
CA PHE A 274 5.80 -10.87 8.67
C PHE A 274 4.64 -11.71 8.13
N VAL A 275 3.48 -11.07 8.05
CA VAL A 275 2.32 -11.55 7.30
C VAL A 275 2.11 -10.62 6.13
N PHE A 276 1.83 -11.19 4.98
CA PHE A 276 1.46 -10.43 3.79
C PHE A 276 0.18 -10.98 3.19
N THR A 277 -0.48 -10.15 2.39
CA THR A 277 -1.66 -10.54 1.62
C THR A 277 -1.38 -10.42 0.13
N HIS A 278 -1.86 -11.39 -0.62
CA HIS A 278 -1.84 -11.40 -2.07
C HIS A 278 -3.24 -11.58 -2.63
N HIS A 279 -3.48 -10.99 -3.80
CA HIS A 279 -4.71 -11.20 -4.55
C HIS A 279 -4.41 -11.96 -5.84
N ASP A 280 -5.11 -13.06 -6.05
CA ASP A 280 -5.22 -13.72 -7.36
C ASP A 280 -6.53 -13.25 -7.99
N GLN A 281 -6.45 -12.65 -9.18
CA GLN A 281 -7.60 -12.02 -9.81
C GLN A 281 -8.16 -12.88 -10.94
N THR A 282 -9.46 -12.72 -11.20
CA THR A 282 -10.15 -13.23 -12.38
C THR A 282 -11.09 -12.14 -12.86
N ALA A 283 -10.90 -11.69 -14.10
CA ALA A 283 -11.76 -10.71 -14.73
C ALA A 283 -13.07 -11.40 -15.10
N LEU A 284 -14.14 -11.03 -14.39
CA LEU A 284 -15.48 -11.47 -14.73
C LEU A 284 -15.90 -10.80 -16.05
N ARG A 285 -16.49 -11.55 -16.99
CA ARG A 285 -17.21 -10.94 -18.11
C ARG A 285 -18.36 -10.15 -17.50
N MET A 286 -18.32 -8.82 -17.58
CA MET A 286 -19.53 -8.04 -17.41
C MET A 286 -20.43 -8.37 -18.60
N GLU A 287 -21.48 -9.16 -18.38
CA GLU A 287 -22.60 -9.12 -19.32
C GLU A 287 -23.11 -7.67 -19.38
N PRO A 288 -23.46 -7.14 -20.56
CA PRO A 288 -24.05 -5.81 -20.63
C PRO A 288 -25.24 -5.77 -19.69
N MET A 289 -25.24 -4.81 -18.75
CA MET A 289 -26.40 -4.61 -17.87
C MET A 289 -27.63 -4.49 -18.78
N PRO A 290 -28.71 -5.24 -18.53
CA PRO A 290 -29.93 -5.05 -19.30
C PRO A 290 -30.30 -3.58 -19.19
N VAL A 291 -30.39 -2.91 -20.34
CA VAL A 291 -30.94 -1.57 -20.40
C VAL A 291 -32.37 -1.72 -19.91
N LEU A 292 -32.67 -1.19 -18.72
CA LEU A 292 -34.04 -1.02 -18.28
C LEU A 292 -34.67 -0.01 -19.23
N THR A 293 -35.37 -0.52 -20.24
CA THR A 293 -36.26 0.26 -21.12
C THR A 293 -37.57 0.55 -20.43
#